data_AF-A0A7X0GIM5-F1
#
_entry.id   AF-A0A7X0GIM5-F1
#
_cell.length_a   1.000
_cell.length_b   1.000
_cell.length_c   1.000
_cell.angle_alpha   90.00
_cell.angle_beta   90.00
_cell.angle_gamma   90.00
#
_symmetry.space_group_name_H-M   'P 1'
#
loop_
_entity.id
_entity.type
_entity.pdbx_description
1 polymer ?
#
loop_
_entity_poly.entity_id
_entity_poly.type
_entity_poly.pdbx_seq_one_letter_code
_entity_poly.pdbx_strand_id
1 'polypeptide(L)' 'MYQVTTPVKEFNGQVAGVWFVDGEATTDSEGAVAYFRRHGYDVNPLDDEQGDDGPPDDAGTTSPDGPQATKPAGRSRSKG' A
#
# COMPACT_ATOMS: atom_id res chain seq x y z
N MET A 1 -14.29 -9.16 1.72
CA MET A 1 -12.80 -9.14 1.73
C MET A 1 -12.35 -8.02 0.78
N TYR A 2 -11.15 -7.44 0.91
CA TYR A 2 -10.70 -6.34 0.05
C TYR A 2 -9.33 -6.65 -0.56
N GLN A 3 -9.17 -6.35 -1.85
CA GLN A 3 -7.89 -6.28 -2.54
C GLN A 3 -7.36 -4.86 -2.43
N VAL A 4 -6.07 -4.73 -2.16
CA VAL A 4 -5.37 -3.46 -2.07
C VAL A 4 -4.22 -3.49 -3.06
N THR A 5 -4.17 -2.51 -3.96
CA THR A 5 -3.07 -2.35 -4.91
C THR A 5 -2.28 -1.10 -4.57
N THR A 6 -0.96 -1.24 -4.50
CA THR A 6 -0.06 -0.11 -4.25
C THR A 6 0.23 0.64 -5.54
N PRO A 7 0.49 1.95 -5.47
CA PRO A 7 0.94 2.72 -6.63
C PRO A 7 2.36 2.35 -7.09
N VAL A 8 3.10 1.59 -6.28
CA VAL A 8 4.47 1.16 -6.57
C VAL A 8 4.42 -0.25 -7.17
N LYS A 9 4.70 -0.35 -8.47
CA LYS A 9 4.79 -1.63 -9.16
C LYS A 9 5.86 -2.51 -8.49
N GLU A 10 5.57 -3.81 -8.36
CA GLU A 10 6.50 -4.81 -7.82
C GLU A 10 6.88 -4.58 -6.34
N PHE A 11 6.08 -3.82 -5.58
CA PHE A 11 6.33 -3.62 -4.15
C PHE A 11 6.10 -4.91 -3.36
N ASN A 12 7.12 -5.31 -2.60
CA ASN A 12 7.08 -6.47 -1.72
C ASN A 12 7.39 -6.03 -0.29
N GLY A 13 6.43 -6.17 0.63
CA GLY A 13 6.60 -5.70 2.02
C GLY A 13 5.31 -5.64 2.83
N GLN A 14 5.39 -5.18 4.08
CA GLN A 14 4.23 -5.10 4.98
C GLN A 14 3.81 -3.64 5.22
N VAL A 15 2.53 -3.32 5.05
CA VAL A 15 1.94 -2.00 5.33
C VAL A 15 0.67 -2.17 6.14
N ALA A 16 0.52 -1.41 7.24
CA ALA A 16 -0.63 -1.49 8.15
C ALA A 16 -0.94 -2.93 8.65
N GLY A 17 0.08 -3.80 8.71
CA GLY A 17 -0.06 -5.21 9.09
C GLY A 17 -0.41 -6.14 7.92
N VAL A 18 -0.68 -5.61 6.72
CA VAL A 18 -1.01 -6.37 5.52
C VAL A 18 0.24 -6.61 4.67
N TRP A 19 0.43 -7.84 4.21
CA TRP A 19 1.57 -8.23 3.39
C TRP A 19 1.27 -8.06 1.90
N PHE A 20 2.12 -7.31 1.21
CA PHE A 20 2.08 -7.06 -0.23
C PHE A 20 3.08 -7.94 -0.96
N VAL A 21 2.63 -8.47 -2.09
CA VAL A 21 3.43 -9.22 -3.06
C VAL A 21 3.19 -8.60 -4.43
N ASP A 22 4.26 -8.20 -5.10
CA ASP A 22 4.20 -7.55 -6.42
C ASP A 22 3.30 -6.29 -6.50
N GLY A 23 3.09 -5.62 -5.36
CA GLY A 23 2.24 -4.45 -5.24
C GLY A 23 0.77 -4.76 -4.95
N GLU A 24 0.41 -6.02 -4.73
CA GLU A 24 -0.95 -6.46 -4.43
C GLU A 24 -1.02 -7.09 -3.05
N ALA A 25 -2.13 -6.86 -2.34
CA ALA A 25 -2.43 -7.51 -1.08
C ALA A 25 -3.93 -7.74 -0.89
N THR A 26 -4.25 -8.66 0.02
CA THR A 26 -5.64 -8.93 0.40
C THR A 26 -5.79 -8.77 1.90
N THR A 27 -6.86 -8.08 2.32
CA THR A 27 -7.18 -7.90 3.73
C THR A 27 -8.69 -7.90 3.99
N ASP A 28 -9.09 -8.47 5.12
CA ASP A 28 -10.43 -8.36 5.69
C ASP A 28 -10.50 -7.33 6.84
N SER A 29 -9.37 -6.75 7.23
CA SER A 29 -9.29 -5.81 8.34
C SER A 29 -9.82 -4.43 7.94
N GLU A 30 -10.94 -4.03 8.53
CA GLU A 30 -11.56 -2.70 8.31
C GLU A 30 -10.60 -1.55 8.66
N GLY A 31 -9.74 -1.75 9.67
CA GLY A 31 -8.73 -0.77 10.05
C GLY A 31 -7.66 -0.55 8.98
N ALA A 32 -7.24 -1.62 8.31
CA ALA A 32 -6.29 -1.53 7.21
C ALA A 32 -6.94 -0.86 5.98
N VAL A 33 -8.18 -1.23 5.65
CA VAL A 33 -8.95 -0.59 4.56
C VAL A 33 -9.09 0.92 4.77
N ALA A 34 -9.44 1.35 5.99
CA ALA A 34 -9.54 2.77 6.31
C ALA A 34 -8.20 3.49 6.19
N TYR A 35 -7.09 2.84 6.51
CA TYR A 35 -5.74 3.36 6.30
C TYR A 35 -5.48 3.56 4.80
N PHE A 36 -5.68 2.55 3.98
CA PHE A 36 -5.39 2.57 2.55
C PHE A 36 -6.21 3.63 1.80
N ARG A 37 -7.51 3.73 2.08
CA ARG A 37 -8.39 4.76 1.50
C ARG A 37 -7.96 6.20 1.82
N ARG A 38 -7.36 6.43 3.00
CA ARG A 38 -6.85 7.75 3.40
C ARG A 38 -5.51 8.10 2.76
N HIS A 39 -4.75 7.09 2.33
CA HIS A 39 -3.40 7.24 1.80
C HIS A 39 -3.33 7.09 0.27
N GLY A 40 -4.48 7.05 -0.41
CA GLY A 40 -4.55 7.01 -1.87
C GLY A 40 -4.16 5.65 -2.48
N TYR A 41 -4.33 4.56 -1.74
CA TYR A 41 -4.20 3.21 -2.30
C TYR A 41 -5.49 2.80 -2.99
N ASP A 42 -5.37 1.95 -4.00
CA ASP A 42 -6.51 1.35 -4.69
C ASP A 42 -7.07 0.23 -3.81
N VAL A 43 -8.36 0.30 -3.44
CA VAL A 43 -8.99 -0.68 -2.55
C VAL A 43 -10.28 -1.17 -3.15
N ASN A 44 -10.24 -2.39 -3.70
CA ASN A 44 -11.38 -3.03 -4.36
C ASN A 44 -12.03 -4.07 -3.46
N PRO A 45 -13.36 -4.03 -3.26
CA PRO A 45 -14.07 -5.12 -2.59
C PRO A 45 -14.00 -6.38 -3.45
N LEU A 46 -13.52 -7.48 -2.87
CA LEU A 46 -13.49 -8.82 -3.47
C LEU A 46 -14.78 -9.60 -3.20
N ASP A 47 -15.92 -8.92 -3.13
CA ASP A 47 -17.20 -9.64 -3.08
C ASP A 47 -17.45 -10.22 -4.47
N ASP A 48 -17.58 -11.55 -4.55
CA ASP A 48 -17.83 -12.35 -5.74
C ASP A 48 -19.03 -11.82 -6.55
N GLU A 49 -18.81 -10.85 -7.45
CA GLU A 49 -19.44 -10.71 -8.77
C GLU A 49 -19.09 -9.34 -9.40
N GLN A 50 -18.26 -9.39 -10.44
CA GLN A 50 -18.27 -8.50 -11.61
C GLN A 50 -18.14 -6.98 -11.39
N GLY A 51 -16.92 -6.48 -11.58
CA GLY A 51 -16.58 -5.36 -12.47
C GLY A 51 -17.02 -3.94 -12.09
N ASP A 52 -16.04 -3.07 -11.85
CA ASP A 52 -16.11 -1.70 -12.36
C ASP A 52 -14.70 -1.16 -12.61
N ASP A 53 -14.36 -1.06 -13.90
CA ASP A 53 -13.22 -0.33 -14.45
C ASP A 53 -13.61 1.16 -14.44
N GLY A 54 -13.31 1.87 -13.35
CA GLY A 54 -13.40 3.32 -13.29
C GLY A 54 -12.08 3.94 -13.77
N PRO A 55 -12.09 4.95 -14.68
CA PRO A 55 -10.86 5.52 -15.19
C PRO A 55 -10.06 6.14 -14.03
N PRO A 56 -8.71 6.02 -14.01
CA PRO A 56 -7.92 6.65 -12.97
C PRO A 56 -8.13 8.16 -13.06
N ASP A 57 -8.66 8.74 -11.99
CA ASP A 57 -8.68 10.19 -11.84
C ASP A 57 -7.23 10.65 -11.79
N ASP A 58 -6.75 11.16 -12.92
CA ASP A 58 -5.45 11.78 -13.03
C ASP A 58 -5.42 13.07 -12.17
N ALA A 59 -4.25 13.29 -11.58
CA ALA A 59 -3.75 14.52 -10.98
C ALA A 59 -4.07 14.82 -9.49
N GLY A 60 -3.13 14.38 -8.64
CA GLY A 60 -2.91 14.90 -7.29
C GLY A 60 -1.47 14.73 -6.82
N THR A 61 -0.52 15.34 -7.53
CA THR A 61 0.92 15.42 -7.19
C THR A 61 1.20 15.74 -5.71
N THR A 62 1.73 14.77 -4.95
CA THR A 62 2.93 14.94 -4.10
C THR A 62 3.56 13.58 -3.83
N SER A 63 4.60 13.23 -4.58
CA SER A 63 5.75 12.57 -3.95
C SER A 63 6.60 13.69 -3.35
N PRO A 64 7.07 13.58 -2.10
CA PRO A 64 8.03 12.53 -1.80
C PRO A 64 7.84 11.95 -0.39
N ASP A 65 7.20 10.81 -0.27
CA ASP A 65 7.54 9.81 0.74
C ASP A 65 6.99 8.50 0.17
N GLY A 66 7.84 7.66 -0.40
CA GLY A 66 7.47 6.25 -0.58
C GLY A 66 7.04 5.66 0.77
N PRO A 67 6.46 4.45 0.84
CA PRO A 67 6.44 3.79 2.14
C PRO A 67 7.87 3.83 2.65
N GLN A 68 8.10 4.33 3.86
CA GLN A 68 9.42 4.34 4.49
C GLN A 68 9.87 2.90 4.72
N ALA A 69 10.24 2.22 3.64
CA ALA A 69 11.09 1.05 3.60
C ALA A 69 12.54 1.55 3.56
N THR A 70 12.89 2.42 4.51
CA THR A 70 14.27 2.67 4.90
C THR A 70 14.24 2.78 6.42
N LYS A 71 14.98 2.05 7.23
CA LYS A 71 16.09 1.09 7.09
C LYS A 71 16.24 0.46 8.50
N PRO A 72 17.03 -0.60 8.70
CA PRO A 72 17.20 -1.19 10.03
C PRO A 72 17.78 -0.13 10.98
N ALA A 73 17.42 -0.18 12.26
CA ALA A 73 18.16 0.54 13.30
C ALA A 73 19.55 -0.10 13.50
N GLY A 74 20.41 0.00 12.49
CA GLY A 74 21.84 -0.23 12.61
C GLY A 74 22.43 0.92 13.41
N ARG A 75 22.62 0.70 14.71
CA ARG A 75 23.59 1.50 15.47
C ARG A 75 24.98 1.15 14.96
N SER A 76 25.47 1.93 14.01
CA SER A 76 26.90 2.07 13.81
C SER A 76 27.24 3.56 13.78
N ARG A 77 27.79 4.05 14.88
CA ARG A 77 28.73 5.17 14.86
C ARG A 77 30.03 4.65 15.45
N SER A 78 31.01 4.50 14.58
CA SER A 78 32.42 4.42 14.93
C SER A 78 33.02 5.83 14.99
N LYS A 79 34.03 5.94 15.86
CA LYS A 79 35.19 6.85 15.83
C LYS A 79 35.21 8.03 16.82
N GLY A 80 36.29 8.02 17.60
CA GLY A 80 36.77 9.00 18.58
C GLY A 80 37.92 8.34 19.31
#